data_AF-A0A1S9DKG7-F1
#
_entry.id   AF-A0A1S9DKG7-F1
#
_cell.length_a   1.000
_cell.length_b   1.000
_cell.length_c   1.000
_cell.angle_alpha   90.00
_cell.angle_beta   90.00
_cell.angle_gamma   90.00
#
_symmetry.space_group_name_H-M   'P 1'
#
loop_
_entity.id
_entity.type
_entity.pdbx_description
1 polymer ?
#
loop_
_entity_poly.entity_id
_entity_poly.type
_entity_poly.pdbx_seq_one_letter_code
_entity_poly.pdbx_strand_id
1 'polypeptide(L)'
;MTLKYLITGATGGLGRYVLDYFVANKPLHEFAAASSRESNRTQFEDCGIAFRQVDYDDPATLDKAFRDVENLLFVSTNTFDNEKRRKQHQNFVDAASRNGVKHVWYTSLAFGGFKSDSQAAVQTAHLETEEMLRKSGVTYTSIREGIYTEAFPVLLNWYPDSTTVPLPADGPMALTLRSELGEATARLMIAGGHENEIVLLTAEDTIRPSEIVDIINQTTGREVKFERVSPEGYIRIYGENDRGGKPKAFFQQTLTWSEGIEKGELATTHSLMRELLGREPTKPRDAIQGLLLENPNYTWHQNYVN
;
A
#
# COMPACT_ATOMS: atom_id res chain seq x y z
N MET A 1 -21.76 20.88 10.49
CA MET A 1 -20.61 20.66 11.42
C MET A 1 -19.46 20.21 10.56
N THR A 2 -18.28 20.79 10.75
CA THR A 2 -17.09 20.39 9.98
C THR A 2 -16.61 19.03 10.46
N LEU A 3 -16.41 18.11 9.52
CA LEU A 3 -15.84 16.79 9.76
C LEU A 3 -14.31 16.92 9.84
N LYS A 4 -13.69 16.43 10.91
CA LYS A 4 -12.23 16.55 11.05
C LYS A 4 -11.49 15.65 10.07
N TYR A 5 -11.99 14.42 9.87
CA TYR A 5 -11.32 13.43 9.01
C TYR A 5 -12.29 12.69 8.10
N LEU A 6 -11.93 12.50 6.84
CA LEU A 6 -12.55 11.52 5.96
C LEU A 6 -11.54 10.45 5.56
N ILE A 7 -11.86 9.20 5.90
CA ILE A 7 -11.00 8.05 5.66
C ILE A 7 -11.47 7.37 4.37
N THR A 8 -10.76 7.61 3.26
CA THR A 8 -11.02 6.92 2.00
C THR A 8 -10.42 5.52 2.01
N GLY A 9 -10.89 4.64 1.10
CA GLY A 9 -10.44 3.25 1.07
C GLY A 9 -10.75 2.48 2.35
N ALA A 10 -11.75 2.89 3.13
CA ALA A 10 -12.07 2.33 4.44
C ALA A 10 -12.53 0.86 4.39
N THR A 11 -13.02 0.40 3.23
CA THR A 11 -13.35 -1.02 2.97
C THR A 11 -12.13 -1.81 2.46
N GLY A 12 -11.01 -1.14 2.21
CA GLY A 12 -9.78 -1.73 1.72
C GLY A 12 -8.89 -2.22 2.84
N GLY A 13 -7.79 -2.86 2.44
CA GLY A 13 -6.88 -3.53 3.37
C GLY A 13 -6.14 -2.62 4.35
N LEU A 14 -5.67 -1.47 3.88
CA LEU A 14 -4.97 -0.47 4.70
C LEU A 14 -5.97 0.44 5.42
N GLY A 15 -6.88 1.06 4.66
CA GLY A 15 -7.84 2.04 5.19
C GLY A 15 -8.74 1.48 6.28
N ARG A 16 -9.02 0.17 6.27
CA ARG A 16 -9.71 -0.50 7.39
C ARG A 16 -8.94 -0.38 8.69
N TYR A 17 -7.64 -0.64 8.71
CA TYR A 17 -6.84 -0.53 9.93
C TYR A 17 -6.69 0.91 10.41
N VAL A 18 -6.64 1.88 9.49
CA VAL A 18 -6.72 3.31 9.85
C VAL A 18 -8.06 3.59 10.54
N LEU A 19 -9.18 3.16 9.94
CA LEU A 19 -10.51 3.36 10.51
C LEU A 19 -10.68 2.68 11.87
N ASP A 20 -10.21 1.44 12.02
CA ASP A 20 -10.28 0.69 13.28
C ASP A 20 -9.57 1.45 14.41
N TYR A 21 -8.41 2.07 14.12
CA TYR A 21 -7.72 2.92 15.09
C TYR A 21 -8.52 4.17 15.45
N PHE A 22 -9.12 4.84 14.47
CA PHE A 22 -9.99 6.00 14.72
C PHE A 22 -11.20 5.64 15.58
N VAL A 23 -11.88 4.53 15.29
CA VAL A 23 -13.02 4.03 16.08
C VAL A 23 -12.63 3.78 17.52
N ALA A 24 -11.43 3.24 17.77
CA ALA A 24 -10.96 2.98 19.12
C ALA A 24 -10.51 4.25 19.88
N ASN A 25 -10.11 5.32 19.19
CA ASN A 25 -9.39 6.44 19.82
C ASN A 25 -9.99 7.84 19.59
N LYS A 26 -11.03 7.98 18.76
CA LYS A 26 -11.67 9.27 18.46
C LYS A 26 -13.19 9.20 18.59
N PRO A 27 -13.85 10.30 18.98
CA PRO A 27 -15.31 10.35 18.94
C PRO A 27 -15.84 10.14 17.53
N LEU A 28 -16.86 9.29 17.36
CA LEU A 28 -17.41 8.92 16.05
C LEU A 28 -17.91 10.12 15.21
N HIS A 29 -18.27 11.23 15.85
CA HIS A 29 -18.72 12.45 15.15
C HIS A 29 -17.57 13.26 14.53
N GLU A 30 -16.31 12.93 14.83
CA GLU A 30 -15.15 13.65 14.28
C GLU A 30 -14.72 13.13 12.90
N PHE A 31 -15.11 11.90 12.52
CA PHE A 31 -14.65 11.27 11.29
C PHE A 31 -15.77 10.54 10.54
N ALA A 32 -15.53 10.32 9.25
CA ALA A 32 -16.39 9.50 8.40
C ALA A 32 -15.57 8.47 7.62
N ALA A 33 -16.20 7.36 7.28
CA ALA A 33 -15.65 6.36 6.38
C ALA A 33 -16.14 6.61 4.95
N ALA A 34 -15.30 6.28 3.97
CA ALA A 34 -15.65 6.37 2.56
C ALA A 34 -15.37 5.09 1.76
N SER A 35 -16.26 4.85 0.80
CA SER A 35 -16.16 3.76 -0.18
C SER A 35 -16.75 4.22 -1.51
N SER A 36 -16.31 3.64 -2.62
CA SER A 36 -16.89 3.92 -3.94
C SER A 36 -18.30 3.36 -4.11
N ARG A 37 -18.65 2.34 -3.32
CA ARG A 37 -19.95 1.66 -3.38
C ARG A 37 -20.90 2.19 -2.32
N GLU A 38 -21.98 2.81 -2.76
CA GLU A 38 -23.09 3.25 -1.89
C GLU A 38 -23.69 2.10 -1.07
N SER A 39 -23.66 0.86 -1.59
CA SER A 39 -24.13 -0.34 -0.88
C SER A 39 -23.38 -0.63 0.42
N ASN A 40 -22.20 -0.03 0.64
CA ASN A 40 -21.44 -0.19 1.87
C ASN A 40 -21.88 0.77 2.99
N ARG A 41 -22.87 1.65 2.76
CA ARG A 41 -23.34 2.64 3.74
C ARG A 41 -23.70 2.03 5.09
N THR A 42 -24.53 0.98 5.08
CA THR A 42 -25.05 0.37 6.30
C THR A 42 -23.94 -0.25 7.16
N GLN A 43 -22.87 -0.77 6.54
CA GLN A 43 -21.70 -1.29 7.26
C GLN A 43 -21.09 -0.26 8.23
N PHE A 44 -21.19 1.03 7.93
CA PHE A 44 -20.66 2.11 8.74
C PHE A 44 -21.73 2.77 9.60
N GLU A 45 -22.88 3.10 9.02
CA GLU A 45 -23.94 3.84 9.73
C GLU A 45 -24.60 3.00 10.84
N ASP A 46 -24.70 1.67 10.68
CA ASP A 46 -25.22 0.77 11.73
C ASP A 46 -24.30 0.76 12.97
N CYS A 47 -23.02 1.09 12.78
CA CYS A 47 -22.02 1.25 13.84
C CYS A 47 -21.88 2.71 14.31
N GLY A 48 -22.73 3.63 13.83
CA GLY A 48 -22.69 5.04 14.19
C GLY A 48 -21.58 5.85 13.50
N ILE A 49 -20.92 5.30 12.49
CA ILE A 49 -19.88 5.97 11.70
C ILE A 49 -20.54 6.62 10.49
N ALA A 50 -20.35 7.93 10.32
CA ALA A 50 -20.85 8.63 9.14
C ALA A 50 -20.22 8.06 7.86
N PHE A 51 -21.02 7.94 6.79
CA PHE A 51 -20.55 7.42 5.51
C PHE A 51 -20.62 8.46 4.38
N ARG A 52 -19.57 8.49 3.54
CA ARG A 52 -19.55 9.28 2.29
C ARG A 52 -19.15 8.41 1.11
N GLN A 53 -19.93 8.45 0.03
CA GLN A 53 -19.55 7.78 -1.21
C GLN A 53 -18.42 8.56 -1.89
N VAL A 54 -17.34 7.86 -2.24
CA VAL A 54 -16.15 8.41 -2.90
C VAL A 54 -15.73 7.48 -4.02
N ASP A 55 -16.04 7.86 -5.26
CA ASP A 55 -15.57 7.20 -6.47
C ASP A 55 -14.59 8.12 -7.20
N TYR A 56 -13.34 7.68 -7.36
CA TYR A 56 -12.31 8.48 -8.02
C TYR A 56 -12.56 8.67 -9.52
N ASP A 57 -13.41 7.81 -10.12
CA ASP A 57 -13.86 7.95 -11.50
C ASP A 57 -15.01 8.98 -11.65
N ASP A 58 -15.66 9.39 -10.56
CA ASP A 58 -16.78 10.34 -10.55
C ASP A 58 -16.47 11.58 -9.70
N PRO A 59 -16.00 12.68 -10.33
CA PRO A 59 -15.71 13.94 -9.65
C PRO A 59 -16.87 14.52 -8.82
N ALA A 60 -18.13 14.27 -9.21
CA ALA A 60 -19.27 14.78 -8.46
C ALA A 60 -19.41 14.09 -7.09
N THR A 61 -19.02 12.82 -6.98
CA THR A 61 -18.98 12.13 -5.69
C THR A 61 -17.89 12.72 -4.79
N LEU A 62 -16.73 13.08 -5.36
CA LEU A 62 -15.61 13.70 -4.63
C LEU A 62 -16.01 15.07 -4.07
N ASP A 63 -16.58 15.94 -4.89
CA ASP A 63 -17.03 17.27 -4.44
C ASP A 63 -18.15 17.17 -3.39
N LYS A 64 -19.05 16.19 -3.51
CA LYS A 64 -20.05 15.93 -2.46
C LYS A 64 -19.41 15.44 -1.17
N ALA A 65 -18.45 14.53 -1.28
CA ALA A 65 -17.82 13.88 -0.15
C ALA A 65 -16.80 14.75 0.57
N PHE A 66 -16.21 15.77 -0.05
CA PHE A 66 -15.16 16.60 0.56
C PHE A 66 -15.69 17.91 1.17
N ARG A 67 -16.97 18.23 0.98
CA ARG A 67 -17.63 19.38 1.63
C ARG A 67 -17.50 19.32 3.15
N ASP A 68 -17.09 20.43 3.75
CA ASP A 68 -16.92 20.57 5.21
C ASP A 68 -15.96 19.51 5.81
N VAL A 69 -14.91 19.10 5.09
CA VAL A 69 -13.87 18.19 5.59
C VAL A 69 -12.55 18.92 5.80
N GLU A 70 -11.93 18.75 6.97
CA GLU A 70 -10.62 19.35 7.25
C GLU A 70 -9.47 18.51 6.71
N ASN A 71 -9.46 17.20 7.00
CA ASN A 71 -8.37 16.29 6.66
C ASN A 71 -8.88 15.12 5.83
N LEU A 72 -8.18 14.78 4.75
CA LEU A 72 -8.43 13.59 3.95
C LEU A 72 -7.31 12.58 4.15
N LEU A 73 -7.65 11.32 4.43
CA LEU A 73 -6.75 10.22 4.04
C LEU A 73 -7.01 9.94 2.57
N PHE A 74 -5.99 10.09 1.73
CA PHE A 74 -6.01 9.70 0.33
C PHE A 74 -5.32 8.35 0.16
N VAL A 75 -6.11 7.27 0.19
CA VAL A 75 -5.63 5.92 -0.12
C VAL A 75 -5.51 5.79 -1.63
N SER A 76 -4.31 5.48 -2.12
CA SER A 76 -4.03 5.31 -3.55
C SER A 76 -4.87 4.20 -4.17
N THR A 77 -5.28 4.39 -5.43
CA THR A 77 -6.00 3.35 -6.20
C THR A 77 -5.13 2.12 -6.46
N ASN A 78 -5.79 0.97 -6.65
CA ASN A 78 -5.15 -0.32 -6.91
C ASN A 78 -5.13 -0.72 -8.39
N THR A 79 -5.49 0.17 -9.32
CA THR A 79 -5.47 -0.13 -10.75
C THR A 79 -4.05 -0.16 -11.31
N PHE A 80 -3.77 -1.13 -12.19
CA PHE A 80 -2.53 -1.23 -12.96
C PHE A 80 -2.56 -0.36 -14.24
N ASP A 81 -3.71 0.22 -14.59
CA ASP A 81 -3.82 1.20 -15.67
C ASP A 81 -3.32 2.55 -15.18
N ASN A 82 -2.09 2.89 -15.57
CA ASN A 82 -1.43 4.14 -15.18
C ASN A 82 -2.19 5.39 -15.66
N GLU A 83 -2.87 5.34 -16.80
CA GLU A 83 -3.66 6.49 -17.28
C GLU A 83 -4.91 6.68 -16.44
N LYS A 84 -5.62 5.58 -16.16
CA LYS A 84 -6.77 5.61 -15.26
C LYS A 84 -6.36 6.09 -13.87
N ARG A 85 -5.28 5.56 -13.31
CA ARG A 85 -4.74 5.98 -12.01
C ARG A 85 -4.44 7.47 -11.97
N ARG A 86 -3.78 8.01 -12.99
CA ARG A 86 -3.47 9.43 -13.09
C ARG A 86 -4.73 10.29 -13.08
N LYS A 87 -5.75 9.92 -13.88
CA LYS A 87 -7.04 10.64 -13.91
C LYS A 87 -7.75 10.61 -12.56
N GLN A 88 -7.83 9.43 -11.94
CA GLN A 88 -8.42 9.24 -10.61
C GLN A 88 -7.74 10.11 -9.55
N HIS A 89 -6.42 10.13 -9.55
CA HIS A 89 -5.65 10.88 -8.57
C HIS A 89 -5.72 12.40 -8.83
N GLN A 90 -5.72 12.84 -10.09
CA GLN A 90 -5.94 14.24 -10.42
C GLN A 90 -7.33 14.71 -9.97
N ASN A 91 -8.38 13.92 -10.24
CA ASN A 91 -9.74 14.23 -9.79
C ASN A 91 -9.81 14.42 -8.27
N PHE A 92 -9.15 13.55 -7.51
CA PHE A 92 -9.06 13.65 -6.05
C PHE A 92 -8.40 14.95 -5.60
N VAL A 93 -7.20 15.23 -6.13
CA VAL A 93 -6.42 16.41 -5.77
C VAL A 93 -7.17 17.70 -6.11
N ASP A 94 -7.79 17.77 -7.29
CA ASP A 94 -8.56 18.94 -7.71
C ASP A 94 -9.80 19.13 -6.82
N ALA A 95 -10.50 18.06 -6.46
CA ALA A 95 -11.65 18.13 -5.55
C ALA A 95 -11.23 18.57 -4.14
N ALA A 96 -10.09 18.08 -3.63
CA ALA A 96 -9.57 18.51 -2.33
C ALA A 96 -9.27 20.02 -2.33
N SER A 97 -8.62 20.51 -3.39
CA SER A 97 -8.34 21.94 -3.58
C SER A 97 -9.62 22.78 -3.66
N ARG A 98 -10.59 22.40 -4.51
CA ARG A 98 -11.86 23.11 -4.68
C ARG A 98 -12.68 23.20 -3.39
N ASN A 99 -12.67 22.17 -2.56
CA ASN A 99 -13.46 22.10 -1.33
C ASN A 99 -12.72 22.68 -0.12
N GLY A 100 -11.52 23.25 -0.30
CA GLY A 100 -10.77 23.91 0.77
C GLY A 100 -10.33 22.94 1.87
N VAL A 101 -10.03 21.69 1.51
CA VAL A 101 -9.45 20.71 2.43
C VAL A 101 -8.14 21.26 2.99
N LYS A 102 -7.99 21.21 4.31
CA LYS A 102 -6.83 21.78 5.00
C LYS A 102 -5.59 20.90 4.86
N HIS A 103 -5.76 19.57 4.90
CA HIS A 103 -4.64 18.62 4.79
C HIS A 103 -5.01 17.34 4.04
N VAL A 104 -4.12 16.89 3.14
CA VAL A 104 -4.22 15.58 2.48
C VAL A 104 -3.08 14.65 2.94
N TRP A 105 -3.44 13.55 3.59
CA TRP A 105 -2.53 12.50 3.99
C TRP A 105 -2.52 11.42 2.91
N TYR A 106 -1.49 11.41 2.07
CA TYR A 106 -1.42 10.53 0.90
C TYR A 106 -0.63 9.26 1.20
N THR A 107 -1.22 8.09 0.95
CA THR A 107 -0.52 6.81 1.06
C THR A 107 0.30 6.57 -0.21
N SER A 108 1.55 7.02 -0.16
CA SER A 108 2.55 6.79 -1.19
C SER A 108 3.32 5.48 -0.92
N LEU A 109 4.39 5.23 -1.67
CA LEU A 109 5.17 4.00 -1.59
C LEU A 109 6.65 4.30 -1.28
N ALA A 110 7.24 3.49 -0.38
CA ALA A 110 8.62 3.57 0.11
C ALA A 110 9.70 3.14 -0.91
N PHE A 111 9.32 2.83 -2.14
CA PHE A 111 10.26 2.40 -3.17
C PHE A 111 11.18 3.57 -3.56
N GLY A 112 12.48 3.43 -3.31
CA GLY A 112 13.48 4.50 -3.43
C GLY A 112 13.67 5.33 -2.15
N GLY A 113 13.02 4.94 -1.05
CA GLY A 113 13.12 5.62 0.24
C GLY A 113 12.63 7.06 0.16
N PHE A 114 13.50 8.02 0.51
CA PHE A 114 13.23 9.45 0.42
C PHE A 114 13.54 10.06 -0.96
N LYS A 115 14.16 9.30 -1.88
CA LYS A 115 14.52 9.81 -3.21
C LYS A 115 13.32 9.72 -4.15
N SER A 116 13.31 10.58 -5.17
CA SER A 116 12.22 10.66 -6.16
C SER A 116 12.71 10.36 -7.58
N ASP A 117 13.70 9.47 -7.71
CA ASP A 117 14.36 9.07 -8.96
C ASP A 117 14.16 7.59 -9.32
N SER A 118 13.42 6.82 -8.51
CA SER A 118 13.06 5.43 -8.79
C SER A 118 12.38 5.28 -10.16
N GLN A 119 12.82 4.29 -10.92
CA GLN A 119 12.25 3.93 -12.22
C GLN A 119 11.29 2.74 -12.13
N ALA A 120 11.06 2.19 -10.93
CA ALA A 120 10.08 1.14 -10.73
C ALA A 120 8.68 1.64 -11.14
N ALA A 121 8.02 0.94 -12.06
CA ALA A 121 6.77 1.41 -12.66
C ALA A 121 5.65 1.67 -11.63
N VAL A 122 5.68 0.96 -10.51
CA VAL A 122 4.75 1.19 -9.39
C VAL A 122 5.04 2.52 -8.69
N GLN A 123 6.32 2.85 -8.49
CA GLN A 123 6.74 4.07 -7.81
C GLN A 123 6.56 5.30 -8.68
N THR A 124 6.86 5.22 -9.98
CA THR A 124 6.71 6.37 -10.88
C THR A 124 5.28 6.91 -10.87
N ALA A 125 4.28 6.02 -10.78
CA ALA A 125 2.89 6.44 -10.60
C ALA A 125 2.65 7.19 -9.27
N HIS A 126 3.26 6.74 -8.16
CA HIS A 126 3.20 7.47 -6.88
C HIS A 126 3.89 8.84 -6.97
N LEU A 127 5.06 8.93 -7.60
CA LEU A 127 5.77 10.20 -7.84
C LEU A 127 4.93 11.19 -8.66
N GLU A 128 4.19 10.71 -9.67
CA GLU A 128 3.23 11.56 -10.41
C GLU A 128 2.17 12.16 -9.46
N THR A 129 1.70 11.41 -8.47
CA THR A 129 0.68 11.88 -7.51
C THR A 129 1.25 12.85 -6.49
N GLU A 130 2.46 12.59 -5.99
CA GLU A 130 3.18 13.52 -5.12
C GLU A 130 3.40 14.88 -5.82
N GLU A 131 3.73 14.85 -7.11
CA GLU A 131 3.88 16.05 -7.92
C GLU A 131 2.54 16.79 -8.14
N MET A 132 1.43 16.07 -8.31
CA MET A 132 0.08 16.67 -8.35
C MET A 132 -0.24 17.40 -7.05
N LEU A 133 -0.02 16.76 -5.90
CA LEU A 133 -0.24 17.36 -4.58
C LEU A 133 0.62 18.61 -4.40
N ARG A 134 1.92 18.52 -4.71
CA ARG A 134 2.86 19.65 -4.66
C ARG A 134 2.42 20.84 -5.51
N LYS A 135 1.84 20.59 -6.70
CA LYS A 135 1.33 21.64 -7.60
C LYS A 135 -0.04 22.20 -7.20
N SER A 136 -0.82 21.45 -6.43
CA SER A 136 -2.22 21.79 -6.11
C SER A 136 -2.38 22.95 -5.14
N GLY A 137 -1.35 23.24 -4.34
CA GLY A 137 -1.39 24.22 -3.25
C GLY A 137 -2.13 23.73 -1.99
N VAL A 138 -2.67 22.50 -2.00
CA VAL A 138 -3.23 21.86 -0.80
C VAL A 138 -2.07 21.38 0.08
N THR A 139 -2.12 21.66 1.38
CA THR A 139 -1.14 21.12 2.32
C THR A 139 -1.26 19.60 2.34
N TYR A 140 -0.13 18.89 2.22
CA TYR A 140 -0.15 17.43 2.19
C TYR A 140 0.98 16.83 3.01
N THR A 141 0.85 15.55 3.35
CA THR A 141 1.98 14.72 3.78
C THR A 141 1.99 13.49 2.91
N SER A 142 3.11 13.22 2.25
CA SER A 142 3.30 11.97 1.50
C SER A 142 3.83 10.90 2.44
N ILE A 143 2.97 9.97 2.81
CA ILE A 143 3.31 8.83 3.65
C ILE A 143 3.79 7.71 2.75
N ARG A 144 5.10 7.59 2.55
CA ARG A 144 5.69 6.50 1.78
C ARG A 144 5.72 5.23 2.63
N GLU A 145 4.80 4.32 2.34
CA GLU A 145 4.63 3.07 3.09
C GLU A 145 5.54 1.96 2.55
N GLY A 146 6.12 1.18 3.47
CA GLY A 146 6.80 -0.07 3.17
C GLY A 146 5.89 -1.05 2.42
N ILE A 147 6.49 -1.91 1.61
CA ILE A 147 5.73 -2.92 0.86
C ILE A 147 5.03 -3.86 1.85
N TYR A 148 3.74 -4.11 1.64
CA TYR A 148 2.96 -4.95 2.54
C TYR A 148 3.52 -6.36 2.63
N THR A 149 3.78 -6.81 3.86
CA THR A 149 4.33 -8.15 4.11
C THR A 149 3.39 -9.22 3.57
N GLU A 150 2.09 -9.01 3.70
CA GLU A 150 1.04 -9.89 3.19
C GLU A 150 1.10 -10.09 1.66
N ALA A 151 1.75 -9.18 0.92
CA ALA A 151 1.92 -9.29 -0.52
C ALA A 151 3.15 -10.13 -0.94
N PHE A 152 3.87 -10.76 0.00
CA PHE A 152 5.02 -11.61 -0.33
C PHE A 152 4.74 -12.67 -1.41
N PRO A 153 3.55 -13.31 -1.50
CA PRO A 153 3.31 -14.30 -2.55
C PRO A 153 3.31 -13.68 -3.95
N VAL A 154 2.91 -12.41 -4.10
CA VAL A 154 2.97 -11.69 -5.38
C VAL A 154 4.42 -11.31 -5.72
N LEU A 155 5.18 -10.82 -4.73
CA LEU A 155 6.59 -10.46 -4.93
C LEU A 155 7.42 -11.65 -5.41
N LEU A 156 7.12 -12.84 -4.90
CA LEU A 156 7.82 -14.08 -5.27
C LEU A 156 7.20 -14.78 -6.48
N ASN A 157 6.05 -14.32 -6.97
CA ASN A 157 5.15 -15.11 -7.82
C ASN A 157 4.99 -16.58 -7.33
N TRP A 158 4.83 -16.73 -6.00
CA TRP A 158 4.77 -18.01 -5.31
C TRP A 158 3.32 -18.47 -5.12
N TYR A 159 3.11 -19.78 -5.26
CA TYR A 159 1.85 -20.48 -5.04
C TYR A 159 2.09 -21.63 -4.07
N PRO A 160 1.06 -22.11 -3.35
CA PRO A 160 1.24 -23.19 -2.38
C PRO A 160 1.92 -24.45 -2.95
N ASP A 161 1.66 -24.78 -4.22
CA ASP A 161 2.25 -25.92 -4.94
C ASP A 161 3.49 -25.55 -5.76
N SER A 162 4.08 -24.36 -5.58
CA SER A 162 5.34 -23.98 -6.22
C SER A 162 6.49 -24.84 -5.69
N THR A 163 7.29 -25.41 -6.60
CA THR A 163 8.52 -26.14 -6.26
C THR A 163 9.77 -25.29 -6.47
N THR A 164 9.66 -24.24 -7.28
CA THR A 164 10.75 -23.29 -7.55
C THR A 164 10.20 -21.87 -7.58
N VAL A 165 11.01 -20.91 -7.12
CA VAL A 165 10.79 -19.46 -7.21
C VAL A 165 11.93 -18.86 -8.04
N PRO A 166 11.78 -18.80 -9.38
CA PRO A 166 12.74 -18.14 -10.27
C PRO A 166 12.56 -16.62 -10.26
N LEU A 167 13.49 -15.88 -9.67
CA LEU A 167 13.46 -14.41 -9.63
C LEU A 167 14.75 -13.79 -10.18
N PRO A 168 14.68 -12.60 -10.81
CA PRO A 168 15.89 -11.92 -11.27
C PRO A 168 16.63 -11.16 -10.16
N ALA A 169 15.97 -10.96 -9.01
CA ALA A 169 16.49 -10.18 -7.89
C ALA A 169 16.43 -10.94 -6.57
N ASP A 170 17.40 -10.68 -5.70
CA ASP A 170 17.48 -11.18 -4.31
C ASP A 170 17.90 -10.07 -3.32
N GLY A 171 17.48 -8.84 -3.59
CA GLY A 171 17.82 -7.67 -2.78
C GLY A 171 17.00 -7.56 -1.48
N PRO A 172 17.51 -6.79 -0.48
CA PRO A 172 16.79 -6.58 0.79
C PRO A 172 15.56 -5.69 0.62
N MET A 173 14.47 -6.05 1.30
CA MET A 173 13.20 -5.35 1.28
C MET A 173 12.68 -5.11 2.70
N ALA A 174 12.38 -3.86 3.04
CA ALA A 174 11.70 -3.45 4.27
C ALA A 174 10.19 -3.75 4.18
N LEU A 175 9.83 -5.04 4.15
CA LEU A 175 8.43 -5.44 4.16
C LEU A 175 7.80 -5.05 5.50
N THR A 176 6.58 -4.54 5.46
CA THR A 176 5.94 -3.95 6.65
C THR A 176 4.51 -4.45 6.77
N LEU A 177 4.05 -4.76 7.98
CA LEU A 177 2.69 -5.24 8.19
C LEU A 177 1.68 -4.14 7.86
N ARG A 178 0.67 -4.47 7.03
CA ARG A 178 -0.38 -3.51 6.65
C ARG A 178 -1.21 -3.04 7.85
N SER A 179 -1.35 -3.88 8.88
CA SER A 179 -2.01 -3.51 10.15
C SER A 179 -1.27 -2.41 10.90
N GLU A 180 0.06 -2.55 11.02
CA GLU A 180 0.89 -1.57 11.71
C GLU A 180 1.06 -0.29 10.89
N LEU A 181 1.08 -0.37 9.56
CA LEU A 181 1.03 0.80 8.69
C LEU A 181 -0.27 1.58 8.88
N GLY A 182 -1.42 0.90 8.94
CA GLY A 182 -2.71 1.55 9.21
C GLY A 182 -2.74 2.22 10.58
N GLU A 183 -2.23 1.56 11.61
CA GLU A 183 -2.10 2.13 12.96
C GLU A 183 -1.18 3.37 12.96
N ALA A 184 0.03 3.26 12.39
CA ALA A 184 1.00 4.35 12.35
C ALA A 184 0.48 5.55 11.53
N THR A 185 -0.14 5.30 10.38
CA THR A 185 -0.80 6.34 9.55
C THR A 185 -1.90 7.04 10.35
N ALA A 186 -2.76 6.31 11.06
CA ALA A 186 -3.80 6.92 11.89
C ALA A 186 -3.22 7.81 13.00
N ARG A 187 -2.19 7.32 13.69
CA ARG A 187 -1.49 8.06 14.75
C ARG A 187 -0.84 9.33 14.22
N LEU A 188 -0.19 9.26 13.06
CA LEU A 188 0.42 10.41 12.40
C LEU A 188 -0.64 11.47 12.05
N MET A 189 -1.75 11.07 11.44
CA MET A 189 -2.87 11.97 11.11
C MET A 189 -3.46 12.68 12.35
N ILE A 190 -3.48 11.98 13.48
CA ILE A 190 -4.01 12.50 14.74
C ILE A 190 -3.01 13.44 15.42
N ALA A 191 -1.72 13.12 15.36
CA ALA A 191 -0.64 13.94 15.92
C ALA A 191 -0.44 15.24 15.12
N GLY A 192 -0.61 15.19 13.80
CA GLY A 192 -0.33 16.31 12.90
C GLY A 192 1.17 16.49 12.62
N GLY A 193 1.52 17.61 11.98
CA GLY A 193 2.87 17.91 11.53
C GLY A 193 3.18 17.37 10.13
N HIS A 194 4.43 17.52 9.71
CA HIS A 194 4.95 17.06 8.41
C HIS A 194 4.26 17.70 7.21
N GLU A 195 3.91 18.99 7.32
CA GLU A 195 3.27 19.77 6.27
C GLU A 195 4.20 19.90 5.05
N ASN A 196 3.74 19.43 3.91
CA ASN A 196 4.45 19.36 2.63
C ASN A 196 5.73 18.52 2.67
N GLU A 197 5.80 17.55 3.57
CA GLU A 197 6.92 16.63 3.71
C GLU A 197 6.62 15.23 3.17
N ILE A 198 7.70 14.50 2.89
CA ILE A 198 7.68 13.05 2.67
C ILE A 198 8.12 12.39 3.98
N VAL A 199 7.31 11.47 4.48
CA VAL A 199 7.65 10.63 5.62
C VAL A 199 7.72 9.17 5.17
N LEU A 200 8.51 8.37 5.89
CA LEU A 200 8.69 6.95 5.60
C LEU A 200 8.14 6.12 6.76
N LEU A 201 7.19 5.22 6.46
CA LEU A 201 6.67 4.24 7.42
C LEU A 201 7.08 2.85 6.96
N THR A 202 8.05 2.26 7.64
CA THR A 202 8.63 0.95 7.31
C THR A 202 8.93 0.19 8.59
N ALA A 203 8.96 -1.14 8.51
CA ALA A 203 9.68 -1.94 9.49
C ALA A 203 11.17 -1.54 9.53
N GLU A 204 11.81 -1.64 10.69
CA GLU A 204 13.25 -1.36 10.86
C GLU A 204 14.14 -2.58 10.55
N ASP A 205 13.61 -3.55 9.81
CA ASP A 205 14.29 -4.77 9.41
C ASP A 205 13.98 -5.09 7.94
N THR A 206 14.87 -5.81 7.26
CA THR A 206 14.75 -6.13 5.84
C THR A 206 14.85 -7.62 5.62
N ILE A 207 14.21 -8.10 4.56
CA ILE A 207 14.26 -9.51 4.14
C ILE A 207 14.49 -9.64 2.65
N ARG A 208 15.20 -10.69 2.24
CA ARG A 208 15.45 -11.04 0.84
C ARG A 208 14.46 -12.09 0.35
N PRO A 209 14.16 -12.13 -0.96
CA PRO A 209 13.35 -13.19 -1.57
C PRO A 209 13.80 -14.62 -1.22
N SER A 210 15.11 -14.89 -1.22
CA SER A 210 15.65 -16.20 -0.82
C SER A 210 15.35 -16.56 0.63
N GLU A 211 15.45 -15.59 1.55
CA GLU A 211 15.12 -15.78 2.96
C GLU A 211 13.62 -16.01 3.19
N ILE A 212 12.76 -15.43 2.35
CA ILE A 212 11.31 -15.71 2.35
C ILE A 212 11.07 -17.17 1.96
N VAL A 213 11.77 -17.68 0.93
CA VAL A 213 11.71 -19.10 0.54
C VAL A 213 12.16 -20.01 1.68
N ASP A 214 13.21 -19.65 2.40
CA ASP A 214 13.64 -20.40 3.58
C ASP A 214 12.56 -20.45 4.67
N ILE A 215 11.87 -19.33 4.93
CA ILE A 215 10.76 -19.29 5.90
C ILE A 215 9.60 -20.18 5.43
N ILE A 216 9.27 -20.16 4.13
CA ILE A 216 8.25 -21.04 3.56
C ILE A 216 8.60 -22.50 3.87
N ASN A 217 9.83 -22.92 3.57
CA ASN A 217 10.28 -24.30 3.79
C ASN A 217 10.28 -24.67 5.28
N GLN A 218 10.85 -23.81 6.13
CA GLN A 218 10.94 -24.03 7.58
C GLN A 218 9.56 -24.13 8.24
N THR A 219 8.60 -23.32 7.78
CA THR A 219 7.27 -23.22 8.41
C THR A 219 6.30 -24.27 7.89
N THR A 220 6.34 -24.57 6.60
CA THR A 220 5.35 -25.43 5.94
C THR A 220 5.85 -26.85 5.65
N GLY A 221 7.15 -27.12 5.83
CA GLY A 221 7.77 -28.39 5.47
C GLY A 221 7.89 -28.64 3.97
N ARG A 222 7.67 -27.61 3.13
CA ARG A 222 7.85 -27.67 1.68
C ARG A 222 9.34 -27.64 1.31
N GLU A 223 9.62 -28.03 0.07
CA GLU A 223 10.97 -28.03 -0.51
C GLU A 223 11.02 -27.10 -1.72
N VAL A 224 10.70 -25.82 -1.49
CA VAL A 224 10.73 -24.78 -2.53
C VAL A 224 12.18 -24.33 -2.76
N LYS A 225 12.62 -24.30 -4.02
CA LYS A 225 13.94 -23.81 -4.39
C LYS A 225 13.89 -22.36 -4.85
N PHE A 226 14.68 -21.48 -4.24
CA PHE A 226 14.97 -20.17 -4.83
C PHE A 226 15.94 -20.31 -5.99
N GLU A 227 15.64 -19.71 -7.15
CA GLU A 227 16.52 -19.75 -8.32
C GLU A 227 16.72 -18.34 -8.88
N ARG A 228 17.98 -17.89 -8.94
CA ARG A 228 18.29 -16.63 -9.59
C ARG A 228 18.32 -16.82 -11.11
N VAL A 229 17.48 -16.09 -11.83
CA VAL A 229 17.36 -16.17 -13.30
C VAL A 229 17.67 -14.83 -13.97
N SER A 230 17.92 -14.81 -15.28
CA SER A 230 18.03 -13.54 -16.01
C SER A 230 16.64 -12.88 -16.16
N PRO A 231 16.57 -11.55 -16.39
CA PRO A 231 15.31 -10.87 -16.69
C PRO A 231 14.52 -11.52 -17.84
N GLU A 232 15.21 -11.95 -18.91
CA GLU A 232 14.60 -12.66 -20.04
C GLU A 232 14.10 -14.05 -19.63
N GLY A 233 14.84 -14.73 -18.76
CA GLY A 233 14.44 -16.00 -18.15
C GLY A 233 13.14 -15.85 -17.33
N TYR A 234 13.06 -14.83 -16.48
CA TYR A 234 11.86 -14.52 -15.69
C TYR A 234 10.63 -14.29 -16.57
N ILE A 235 10.75 -13.43 -17.60
CA ILE A 235 9.64 -13.19 -18.55
C ILE A 235 9.25 -14.47 -19.29
N ARG A 236 10.23 -15.27 -19.74
CA ARG A 236 9.96 -16.52 -20.46
C ARG A 236 9.22 -17.52 -19.57
N ILE A 237 9.73 -17.75 -18.36
CA ILE A 237 9.18 -18.74 -17.41
C ILE A 237 7.74 -18.39 -17.05
N TYR A 238 7.50 -17.17 -16.58
CA TYR A 238 6.18 -16.79 -16.08
C TYR A 238 5.24 -16.23 -17.16
N GLY A 239 5.76 -15.55 -18.17
CA GLY A 239 4.92 -15.02 -19.26
C GLY A 239 4.24 -16.09 -20.10
N GLU A 240 4.74 -17.33 -20.08
CA GLU A 240 4.16 -18.47 -20.79
C GLU A 240 3.33 -19.39 -19.88
N ASN A 241 3.69 -19.49 -18.59
CA ASN A 241 3.16 -20.53 -17.70
C ASN A 241 2.73 -20.00 -16.32
N ASP A 242 2.29 -18.74 -16.21
CA ASP A 242 1.82 -18.21 -14.93
C ASP A 242 0.53 -18.89 -14.47
N ARG A 243 0.57 -19.45 -13.26
CA ARG A 243 -0.57 -20.11 -12.61
C ARG A 243 -1.69 -19.13 -12.25
N GLY A 244 -1.33 -17.87 -12.00
CA GLY A 244 -2.28 -16.81 -11.68
C GLY A 244 -3.03 -16.25 -12.87
N GLY A 245 -2.73 -16.69 -14.09
CA GLY A 245 -3.31 -16.14 -15.32
C GLY A 245 -2.83 -14.72 -15.65
N LYS A 246 -1.77 -14.23 -15.01
CA LYS A 246 -1.24 -12.88 -15.25
C LYS A 246 -0.65 -12.79 -16.65
N PRO A 247 -0.94 -11.73 -17.42
CA PRO A 247 -0.43 -11.61 -18.78
C PRO A 247 1.08 -11.39 -18.77
N LYS A 248 1.76 -11.76 -19.86
CA LYS A 248 3.21 -11.50 -20.06
C LYS A 248 3.60 -10.04 -19.77
N ALA A 249 2.73 -9.08 -20.10
CA ALA A 249 2.92 -7.65 -19.81
C ALA A 249 3.11 -7.35 -18.32
N PHE A 250 2.45 -8.09 -17.42
CA PHE A 250 2.65 -7.97 -15.97
C PHE A 250 4.09 -8.31 -15.58
N PHE A 251 4.63 -9.42 -16.10
CA PHE A 251 6.02 -9.82 -15.82
C PHE A 251 7.03 -8.86 -16.42
N GLN A 252 6.74 -8.29 -17.59
CA GLN A 252 7.57 -7.24 -18.18
C GLN A 252 7.58 -5.97 -17.31
N GLN A 253 6.43 -5.55 -16.79
CA GLN A 253 6.33 -4.37 -15.93
C GLN A 253 7.00 -4.58 -14.57
N THR A 254 6.84 -5.76 -13.97
CA THR A 254 7.41 -6.10 -12.65
C THR A 254 8.92 -6.36 -12.67
N LEU A 255 9.56 -6.50 -13.84
CA LEU A 255 11.03 -6.49 -13.92
C LEU A 255 11.62 -5.21 -13.35
N THR A 256 10.96 -4.06 -13.55
CA THR A 256 11.41 -2.79 -12.97
C THR A 256 11.46 -2.82 -11.44
N TRP A 257 10.63 -3.66 -10.80
CA TRP A 257 10.69 -3.89 -9.36
C TRP A 257 11.95 -4.65 -9.00
N SER A 258 12.28 -5.70 -9.76
CA SER A 258 13.49 -6.50 -9.54
C SER A 258 14.77 -5.68 -9.70
N GLU A 259 14.83 -4.82 -10.72
CA GLU A 259 15.94 -3.89 -10.92
C GLU A 259 16.11 -2.92 -9.75
N GLY A 260 15.00 -2.37 -9.24
CA GLY A 260 15.01 -1.50 -8.07
C GLY A 260 15.39 -2.22 -6.78
N ILE A 261 14.92 -3.46 -6.60
CA ILE A 261 15.29 -4.32 -5.47
C ILE A 261 16.81 -4.58 -5.47
N GLU A 262 17.42 -4.92 -6.61
CA GLU A 262 18.87 -5.11 -6.71
C GLU A 262 19.66 -3.82 -6.41
N LYS A 263 19.09 -2.65 -6.73
CA LYS A 263 19.67 -1.35 -6.37
C LYS A 263 19.47 -0.97 -4.90
N GLY A 264 18.74 -1.78 -4.13
CA GLY A 264 18.45 -1.52 -2.71
C GLY A 264 17.36 -0.47 -2.51
N GLU A 265 16.53 -0.18 -3.52
CA GLU A 265 15.47 0.84 -3.42
C GLU A 265 14.39 0.49 -2.38
N LEU A 266 14.24 -0.80 -2.03
CA LEU A 266 13.37 -1.26 -0.95
C LEU A 266 14.11 -1.49 0.39
N ALA A 267 15.39 -1.16 0.50
CA ALA A 267 16.18 -1.39 1.71
C ALA A 267 16.09 -0.25 2.73
N THR A 268 15.50 0.89 2.35
CA THR A 268 15.48 2.07 3.21
C THR A 268 14.49 1.89 4.35
N THR A 269 14.96 2.11 5.58
CA THR A 269 14.14 2.09 6.79
C THR A 269 14.19 3.44 7.51
N HIS A 270 13.21 3.71 8.38
CA HIS A 270 13.15 4.94 9.18
C HIS A 270 12.43 4.71 10.52
N SER A 271 12.83 5.43 11.56
CA SER A 271 12.35 5.22 12.94
C SER A 271 10.97 5.77 13.25
N LEU A 272 10.43 6.63 12.40
CA LEU A 272 9.13 7.29 12.61
C LEU A 272 8.01 6.28 12.90
N MET A 273 8.00 5.14 12.22
CA MET A 273 6.97 4.12 12.47
C MET A 273 7.05 3.56 13.90
N ARG A 274 8.26 3.25 14.39
CA ARG A 274 8.46 2.83 15.79
C ARG A 274 8.00 3.91 16.78
N GLU A 275 8.39 5.16 16.51
CA GLU A 275 8.04 6.30 17.36
C GLU A 275 6.52 6.50 17.46
N LEU A 276 5.81 6.41 16.33
CA LEU A 276 4.35 6.49 16.29
C LEU A 276 3.70 5.32 17.02
N LEU A 277 4.13 4.08 16.76
CA LEU A 277 3.58 2.88 17.39
C LEU A 277 3.87 2.82 18.90
N GLY A 278 4.97 3.42 19.35
CA GLY A 278 5.47 3.30 20.72
C GLY A 278 6.07 1.92 21.04
N ARG A 279 6.42 1.16 20.00
CA ARG A 279 6.98 -0.20 20.06
C ARG A 279 7.70 -0.51 18.76
N GLU A 280 8.61 -1.48 18.79
CA GLU A 280 9.25 -1.99 17.58
C GLU A 280 8.19 -2.52 16.58
N PRO A 281 8.25 -2.15 15.29
CA PRO A 281 7.47 -2.78 14.24
C PRO A 281 7.80 -4.27 14.13
N THR A 282 6.81 -5.07 13.72
CA THR A 282 7.02 -6.50 13.54
C THR A 282 8.01 -6.76 12.41
N LYS A 283 8.99 -7.63 12.64
CA LYS A 283 9.98 -7.98 11.61
C LYS A 283 9.32 -8.71 10.45
N PRO A 284 9.77 -8.49 9.20
CA PRO A 284 9.25 -9.21 8.03
C PRO A 284 9.23 -10.73 8.20
N ARG A 285 10.31 -11.29 8.76
CA ARG A 285 10.47 -12.73 9.00
C ARG A 285 9.35 -13.28 9.88
N ASP A 286 9.13 -12.64 11.02
CA ASP A 286 8.16 -13.09 12.02
C ASP A 286 6.73 -12.95 11.48
N ALA A 287 6.45 -11.85 10.77
CA ALA A 287 5.17 -11.63 10.12
C ALA A 287 4.85 -12.69 9.04
N ILE A 288 5.81 -13.01 8.16
CA ILE A 288 5.62 -14.05 7.13
C ILE A 288 5.43 -15.42 7.77
N GLN A 289 6.24 -15.74 8.79
CA GLN A 289 6.09 -17.00 9.53
C GLN A 289 4.71 -17.11 10.17
N GLY A 290 4.21 -16.03 10.79
CA GLY A 290 2.86 -15.96 11.35
C GLY A 290 1.77 -16.26 10.32
N LEU A 291 1.82 -15.59 9.16
CA LEU A 291 0.85 -15.81 8.06
C LEU A 291 0.83 -17.28 7.59
N LEU A 292 2.01 -17.92 7.50
CA LEU A 292 2.14 -19.31 7.07
C LEU A 292 1.76 -20.32 8.15
N LEU A 293 1.93 -19.99 9.44
CA LEU A 293 1.44 -20.80 10.55
C LEU A 293 -0.10 -20.79 10.61
N GLU A 294 -0.71 -19.63 10.38
CA GLU A 294 -2.17 -19.50 10.30
C GLU A 294 -2.74 -20.20 9.06
N ASN A 295 -2.05 -20.09 7.91
CA ASN A 295 -2.45 -20.73 6.67
C ASN A 295 -1.21 -21.20 5.86
N PRO A 296 -0.85 -22.50 5.88
CA PRO A 296 0.26 -23.03 5.09
C PRO A 296 0.07 -22.96 3.56
N ASN A 297 -1.14 -22.61 3.11
CA ASN A 297 -1.50 -22.34 1.71
C ASN A 297 -1.82 -20.86 1.51
N TYR A 298 -1.20 -19.97 2.28
CA TYR A 298 -1.44 -18.53 2.21
C TYR A 298 -1.32 -18.01 0.77
N THR A 299 -2.30 -17.25 0.32
CA THR A 299 -2.25 -16.53 -0.96
C THR A 299 -2.70 -15.10 -0.76
N TRP A 300 -2.28 -14.23 -1.67
CA TRP A 300 -2.74 -12.85 -1.70
C TRP A 300 -3.79 -12.67 -2.79
N HIS A 301 -4.71 -11.73 -2.60
CA HIS A 301 -5.80 -11.46 -3.54
C HIS A 301 -5.35 -11.04 -4.95
N GLN A 302 -4.07 -10.66 -5.14
CA GLN A 302 -3.46 -10.33 -6.43
C GLN A 302 -2.57 -11.45 -6.99
N ASN A 303 -2.51 -12.63 -6.35
CA ASN A 303 -1.80 -13.79 -6.90
C ASN A 303 -2.47 -14.32 -8.18
N TYR A 304 -3.78 -14.13 -8.29
CA TYR A 304 -4.61 -14.58 -9.41
C TYR A 304 -5.27 -13.36 -10.05
N VAL A 305 -5.41 -13.39 -11.38
CA VAL A 305 -6.30 -12.46 -12.08
C VAL A 305 -7.73 -12.89 -11.73
N ASN A 306 -8.48 -11.97 -11.13
CA ASN A 306 -9.92 -12.15 -10.85
C ASN A 306 -10.76 -11.83 -12.10
#